data_AF-A0A496QVJ9-F1
#
_entry.id   AF-A0A496QVJ9-F1
#
_cell.length_a   1.000
_cell.length_b   1.000
_cell.length_c   1.000
_cell.angle_alpha   90.00
_cell.angle_beta   90.00
_cell.angle_gamma   90.00
#
_symmetry.space_group_name_H-M   'P 1'
#
loop_
_entity.id
_entity.type
_entity.pdbx_description
1 polymer ?
#
loop_
_entity_poly.entity_id
_entity_poly.type
_entity_poly.pdbx_seq_one_letter_code
_entity_poly.pdbx_strand_id
1 'polypeptide(L)'
;MTGGTAYSILWNLVPRDPISPTGDILTKWVSFSSCTLPRAGIIKSNMQKKNFKRMEQKYLFPAGYETMLLIWLEHVCVPDNKYPLSDIYTLYYDTPELYHFYENRNGDFLKTKIRLRWYSHFSPSQNGSDVLCYLEIKRKEGTLSLKERIEMVLPFKVLSEGIFSDDRILDIPSGLLHLEYKPENMLVPVLLVQYRRRRYIDTKPRCPG
;
A
#
# COMPACT_ATOMS: atom_id res chain seq x y z
N MET A 1 -2.34 25.93 -6.57
CA MET A 1 -3.13 25.26 -5.52
C MET A 1 -3.63 23.95 -6.11
N THR A 2 -3.24 22.80 -5.56
CA THR A 2 -3.51 21.49 -6.19
C THR A 2 -3.81 20.44 -5.12
N GLY A 3 -5.07 20.36 -4.69
CA GLY A 3 -5.57 19.36 -3.77
C GLY A 3 -6.23 18.20 -4.52
N GLY A 4 -5.44 17.22 -4.97
CA GLY A 4 -5.99 16.04 -5.66
C GLY A 4 -6.76 15.11 -4.71
N THR A 5 -8.07 15.00 -4.91
CA THR A 5 -8.92 14.03 -4.19
C THR A 5 -8.81 12.68 -4.89
N ALA A 6 -8.14 11.72 -4.26
CA ALA A 6 -7.93 10.39 -4.82
C ALA A 6 -9.03 9.41 -4.37
N TYR A 7 -9.88 9.00 -5.32
CA TYR A 7 -10.89 7.97 -5.11
C TYR A 7 -10.26 6.55 -5.06
N SER A 8 -10.95 5.59 -4.43
CA SER A 8 -10.51 4.19 -4.37
C SER A 8 -11.69 3.23 -4.44
N ILE A 9 -11.72 2.40 -5.48
CA ILE A 9 -12.66 1.28 -5.64
C ILE A 9 -11.97 -0.01 -5.17
N LEU A 10 -12.74 -0.91 -4.56
CA LEU A 10 -12.32 -2.23 -4.06
C LEU A 10 -13.28 -3.29 -4.62
N TRP A 11 -12.78 -4.37 -5.23
CA TRP A 11 -13.58 -5.54 -5.63
C TRP A 11 -12.78 -6.84 -5.51
N ASN A 12 -13.51 -7.94 -5.30
CA ASN A 12 -13.02 -9.24 -4.82
C ASN A 12 -12.44 -10.16 -5.91
N LEU A 13 -11.51 -11.01 -5.45
CA LEU A 13 -11.19 -12.40 -5.85
C LEU A 13 -11.63 -12.92 -7.24
N VAL A 14 -10.64 -13.34 -8.03
CA VAL A 14 -10.78 -14.18 -9.25
C VAL A 14 -9.76 -15.33 -9.17
N PRO A 15 -10.09 -16.59 -9.54
CA PRO A 15 -9.15 -17.71 -9.56
C PRO A 15 -8.03 -17.55 -10.60
N ARG A 16 -6.92 -18.29 -10.42
CA ARG A 16 -5.78 -18.34 -11.36
C ARG A 16 -5.91 -19.53 -12.30
N ASP A 17 -5.36 -19.38 -13.51
CA ASP A 17 -4.70 -20.47 -14.23
C ASP A 17 -3.42 -19.94 -14.94
N PRO A 18 -2.42 -20.80 -15.26
CA PRO A 18 -1.06 -20.35 -15.61
C PRO A 18 -0.57 -20.73 -17.03
N ILE A 19 0.57 -20.16 -17.45
CA ILE A 19 1.72 -20.74 -18.20
C ILE A 19 2.44 -19.67 -19.07
N SER A 20 3.76 -19.84 -19.25
CA SER A 20 4.77 -18.95 -19.86
C SER A 20 5.24 -19.49 -21.24
N PRO A 21 6.49 -19.33 -21.76
CA PRO A 21 7.54 -18.30 -21.62
C PRO A 21 8.12 -17.80 -22.99
N THR A 22 9.13 -16.89 -22.94
CA THR A 22 10.19 -16.48 -23.94
C THR A 22 10.21 -14.95 -24.17
N GLY A 23 11.35 -14.24 -24.32
CA GLY A 23 12.77 -14.57 -24.21
C GLY A 23 13.66 -13.29 -24.29
N ASP A 24 14.97 -13.45 -24.06
CA ASP A 24 16.10 -12.57 -24.46
C ASP A 24 16.31 -11.14 -23.90
N ILE A 25 17.10 -11.09 -22.82
CA ILE A 25 18.43 -10.43 -22.72
C ILE A 25 18.67 -9.15 -23.55
N LEU A 26 18.98 -8.04 -22.85
CA LEU A 26 20.11 -7.15 -23.24
C LEU A 26 20.66 -6.34 -22.05
N THR A 27 21.97 -6.42 -21.84
CA THR A 27 22.71 -5.84 -20.70
C THR A 27 23.03 -4.36 -20.90
N LYS A 28 22.98 -3.54 -19.84
CA LYS A 28 23.88 -2.38 -19.71
C LYS A 28 24.12 -1.96 -18.25
N TRP A 29 25.41 -1.88 -17.90
CA TRP A 29 25.91 -1.43 -16.60
C TRP A 29 26.15 0.09 -16.59
N VAL A 30 25.95 0.74 -15.44
CA VAL A 30 26.70 1.96 -15.06
C VAL A 30 27.02 1.94 -13.56
N SER A 31 28.29 2.19 -13.24
CA SER A 31 28.85 2.54 -11.92
C SER A 31 29.99 3.55 -12.20
N PHE A 32 30.63 4.25 -11.26
CA PHE A 32 30.74 4.11 -9.81
C PHE A 32 31.00 5.50 -9.19
N SER A 33 30.52 5.79 -7.97
CA SER A 33 31.26 6.73 -7.10
C SER A 33 30.91 6.61 -5.60
N SER A 34 31.93 6.25 -4.82
CA SER A 34 31.97 6.46 -3.38
C SER A 34 32.03 7.96 -3.07
N CYS A 35 31.22 8.44 -2.13
CA CYS A 35 31.44 9.75 -1.51
C CYS A 35 31.44 9.59 0.02
N THR A 36 32.52 10.03 0.64
CA THR A 36 32.75 9.99 2.08
C THR A 36 31.78 10.90 2.83
N LEU A 37 31.30 10.45 3.99
CA LEU A 37 30.42 11.21 4.87
C LEU A 37 31.09 12.49 5.39
N PRO A 38 30.48 13.68 5.22
CA PRO A 38 30.73 14.83 6.10
C PRO A 38 29.93 14.65 7.39
N ARG A 39 30.59 14.84 8.53
CA ARG A 39 29.98 14.81 9.86
C ARG A 39 29.40 16.21 10.19
N ALA A 40 28.24 16.22 10.85
CA ALA A 40 27.56 17.38 11.44
C ALA A 40 27.00 18.45 10.48
N GLY A 41 25.66 18.63 10.53
CA GLY A 41 24.95 19.68 9.78
C GLY A 41 23.46 19.40 9.66
N ILE A 42 22.70 19.45 10.77
CA ILE A 42 21.23 19.31 10.71
C ILE A 42 20.64 20.61 10.16
N ILE A 43 20.56 20.71 8.83
CA ILE A 43 19.76 21.74 8.16
C ILE A 43 18.29 21.31 8.28
N LYS A 44 17.63 21.75 9.35
CA LYS A 44 16.16 21.73 9.42
C LYS A 44 15.63 22.72 8.39
N SER A 45 15.38 22.26 7.16
CA SER A 45 14.65 23.04 6.17
C SER A 45 13.23 23.28 6.72
N ASN A 46 12.97 24.51 7.13
CA ASN A 46 11.71 24.92 7.75
C ASN A 46 10.63 25.09 6.66
N MET A 47 10.32 23.99 5.96
CA MET A 47 9.30 23.96 4.92
C MET A 47 7.92 23.98 5.60
N GLN A 48 7.31 25.17 5.66
CA GLN A 48 5.96 25.35 6.17
C GLN A 48 5.00 24.42 5.43
N LYS A 49 4.55 23.34 6.09
CA LYS A 49 3.52 22.43 5.56
C LYS A 49 2.22 23.20 5.42
N LYS A 50 1.86 23.57 4.18
CA LYS A 50 0.51 24.09 3.88
C LYS A 50 -0.53 23.03 4.24
N ASN A 51 -1.33 23.31 5.27
CA ASN A 51 -2.38 22.43 5.76
C ASN A 51 -3.58 22.42 4.77
N PHE A 52 -3.53 21.53 3.78
CA PHE A 52 -4.70 21.22 2.95
C PHE A 52 -5.63 20.25 3.69
N LYS A 53 -6.88 20.66 3.91
CA LYS A 53 -7.92 19.80 4.48
C LYS A 53 -8.34 18.73 3.45
N ARG A 54 -7.88 17.49 3.63
CA ARG A 54 -8.26 16.34 2.79
C ARG A 54 -9.62 15.79 3.26
N MET A 55 -10.54 15.60 2.33
CA MET A 55 -11.74 14.77 2.52
C MET A 55 -11.57 13.45 1.75
N GLU A 56 -12.06 12.35 2.31
CA GLU A 56 -12.08 11.03 1.67
C GLU A 56 -13.44 10.39 1.91
N GLN A 57 -14.14 10.07 0.83
CA GLN A 57 -15.44 9.39 0.84
C GLN A 57 -15.33 8.04 0.13
N LYS A 58 -16.16 7.08 0.54
CA LYS A 58 -16.19 5.71 0.01
C LYS A 58 -17.65 5.32 -0.22
N TYR A 59 -17.88 4.66 -1.34
CA TYR A 59 -19.20 4.27 -1.80
C TYR A 59 -19.17 2.79 -2.15
N LEU A 60 -20.27 2.09 -1.83
CA LEU A 60 -20.54 0.74 -2.32
C LEU A 60 -21.56 0.86 -3.45
N PHE A 61 -21.40 0.06 -4.50
CA PHE A 61 -22.32 -0.04 -5.62
C PHE A 61 -22.49 -1.51 -6.01
N PRO A 62 -23.63 -1.93 -6.58
CA PRO A 62 -23.78 -3.28 -7.16
C PRO A 62 -22.84 -3.49 -8.34
N ALA A 63 -22.24 -4.69 -8.47
CA ALA A 63 -21.23 -4.99 -9.50
C ALA A 63 -21.68 -4.67 -10.94
N GLY A 64 -22.98 -4.80 -11.25
CA GLY A 64 -23.54 -4.46 -12.57
C GLY A 64 -23.36 -3.00 -13.01
N TYR A 65 -23.05 -2.09 -12.09
CA TYR A 65 -22.72 -0.69 -12.42
C TYR A 65 -21.25 -0.46 -12.80
N GLU A 66 -20.36 -1.46 -12.68
CA GLU A 66 -18.91 -1.27 -12.91
C GLU A 66 -18.63 -0.62 -14.27
N THR A 67 -19.06 -1.24 -15.37
CA THR A 67 -18.79 -0.75 -16.74
C THR A 67 -19.25 0.69 -16.94
N MET A 68 -20.46 1.03 -16.49
CA MET A 68 -21.01 2.38 -16.59
C MET A 68 -20.18 3.40 -15.79
N LEU A 69 -19.79 3.05 -14.56
CA LEU A 69 -18.99 3.93 -13.70
C LEU A 69 -17.58 4.14 -14.25
N LEU A 70 -16.97 3.12 -14.89
CA LEU A 70 -15.67 3.25 -15.53
C LEU A 70 -15.70 4.17 -16.74
N ILE A 71 -16.67 3.97 -17.65
CA ILE A 71 -16.87 4.84 -18.82
C ILE A 71 -17.08 6.29 -18.37
N TRP A 72 -17.90 6.52 -17.34
CA TRP A 72 -18.12 7.85 -16.78
C TRP A 72 -16.83 8.45 -16.18
N LEU A 73 -16.09 7.69 -15.36
CA LEU A 73 -14.82 8.13 -14.78
C LEU A 73 -13.76 8.47 -15.84
N GLU A 74 -13.68 7.69 -16.92
CA GLU A 74 -12.78 7.91 -18.05
C GLU A 74 -13.16 9.11 -18.93
N HIS A 75 -14.44 9.52 -18.89
CA HIS A 75 -14.91 10.74 -19.56
C HIS A 75 -14.65 12.02 -18.74
N VAL A 76 -14.67 11.94 -17.41
CA VAL A 76 -14.54 13.11 -16.52
C VAL A 76 -13.15 13.30 -15.90
N CYS A 77 -12.38 12.22 -15.74
CA CYS A 77 -11.03 12.18 -15.15
C CYS A 77 -10.04 11.48 -16.08
N VAL A 78 -8.74 11.62 -15.82
CA VAL A 78 -7.69 10.83 -16.49
C VAL A 78 -7.13 9.74 -15.57
N PRO A 79 -6.67 8.59 -16.09
CA PRO A 79 -5.96 7.60 -15.29
C PRO A 79 -4.71 8.19 -14.58
N ASP A 80 -4.36 7.65 -13.42
CA ASP A 80 -3.15 8.03 -12.69
C ASP A 80 -1.88 7.62 -13.46
N ASN A 81 -1.04 8.58 -13.83
CA ASN A 81 0.16 8.35 -14.66
C ASN A 81 1.17 7.33 -14.10
N LYS A 82 1.15 7.06 -12.78
CA LYS A 82 2.16 6.19 -12.12
C LYS A 82 1.57 4.86 -11.66
N TYR A 83 0.29 4.83 -11.30
CA TYR A 83 -0.39 3.65 -10.77
C TYR A 83 -1.83 3.49 -11.33
N PRO A 84 -2.05 3.50 -12.66
CA PRO A 84 -3.38 3.57 -13.25
C PRO A 84 -4.24 2.35 -12.93
N LEU A 85 -3.64 1.17 -12.97
CA LEU A 85 -4.21 -0.12 -12.57
C LEU A 85 -3.24 -0.82 -11.62
N SER A 86 -3.75 -1.49 -10.59
CA SER A 86 -2.93 -2.33 -9.70
C SER A 86 -3.76 -3.42 -9.06
N ASP A 87 -3.27 -4.66 -9.10
CA ASP A 87 -3.74 -5.73 -8.22
C ASP A 87 -2.98 -5.61 -6.91
N ILE A 88 -3.74 -5.35 -5.84
CA ILE A 88 -3.23 -5.02 -4.50
C ILE A 88 -3.55 -6.18 -3.56
N TYR A 89 -2.52 -6.64 -2.87
CA TYR A 89 -2.63 -7.63 -1.81
C TYR A 89 -2.33 -6.95 -0.48
N THR A 90 -3.02 -7.32 0.58
CA THR A 90 -2.85 -6.76 1.91
C THR A 90 -3.14 -7.81 2.96
N LEU A 91 -2.09 -8.33 3.59
CA LEU A 91 -2.17 -9.18 4.76
C LEU A 91 -2.22 -8.29 6.00
N TYR A 92 -3.30 -8.37 6.76
CA TYR A 92 -3.43 -7.69 8.05
C TYR A 92 -2.87 -8.55 9.17
N TYR A 93 -2.23 -7.88 10.12
CA TYR A 93 -1.80 -8.46 11.38
C TYR A 93 -2.64 -7.89 12.52
N ASP A 94 -2.97 -8.76 13.46
CA ASP A 94 -3.65 -8.42 14.72
C ASP A 94 -3.15 -9.37 15.81
N THR A 95 -3.58 -9.17 17.06
CA THR A 95 -3.34 -10.16 18.11
C THR A 95 -4.26 -11.38 17.89
N PRO A 96 -3.96 -12.56 18.46
CA PRO A 96 -4.87 -13.71 18.41
C PRO A 96 -6.29 -13.39 18.94
N GLU A 97 -6.40 -12.44 19.87
CA GLU A 97 -7.65 -11.95 20.47
C GLU A 97 -8.35 -10.87 19.61
N LEU A 98 -7.78 -10.51 18.46
CA LEU A 98 -8.29 -9.51 17.52
C LEU A 98 -8.41 -8.09 18.11
N TYR A 99 -7.43 -7.69 18.93
CA TYR A 99 -7.43 -6.41 19.66
C TYR A 99 -7.66 -5.19 18.75
N HIS A 100 -6.91 -5.05 17.66
CA HIS A 100 -7.01 -3.90 16.75
C HIS A 100 -8.31 -3.89 15.92
N PHE A 101 -8.89 -5.06 15.63
CA PHE A 101 -10.24 -5.16 15.10
C PHE A 101 -11.27 -4.59 16.09
N TYR A 102 -11.18 -4.93 17.38
CA TYR A 102 -12.07 -4.41 18.40
C TYR A 102 -11.88 -2.90 18.65
N GLU A 103 -10.64 -2.37 18.72
CA GLU A 103 -10.35 -0.92 18.73
C GLU A 103 -11.13 -0.20 17.60
N ASN A 104 -11.02 -0.75 16.39
CA ASN A 104 -11.63 -0.16 15.23
C ASN A 104 -13.17 -0.27 15.25
N ARG A 105 -13.73 -1.36 15.79
CA ARG A 105 -15.18 -1.64 15.89
C ARG A 105 -15.86 -0.81 16.97
N ASN A 106 -15.25 -0.71 18.16
CA ASN A 106 -15.85 -0.07 19.35
C ASN A 106 -15.94 1.45 19.23
N GLY A 107 -15.22 2.04 18.27
CA GLY A 107 -15.24 3.48 18.04
C GLY A 107 -14.04 4.21 18.64
N ASP A 108 -13.12 3.47 19.25
CA ASP A 108 -12.08 3.96 20.14
C ASP A 108 -11.26 5.13 19.58
N PHE A 109 -10.83 6.01 20.50
CA PHE A 109 -10.05 7.20 20.17
C PHE A 109 -8.72 6.85 19.50
N LEU A 110 -8.12 5.73 19.93
CA LEU A 110 -6.94 5.11 19.36
C LEU A 110 -7.37 4.02 18.39
N LYS A 111 -6.80 4.01 17.18
CA LYS A 111 -7.00 2.93 16.19
C LYS A 111 -5.71 2.62 15.48
N THR A 112 -5.21 1.40 15.65
CA THR A 112 -4.02 0.91 14.97
C THR A 112 -4.40 -0.06 13.85
N LYS A 113 -3.67 -0.02 12.73
CA LYS A 113 -3.79 -0.99 11.63
C LYS A 113 -2.42 -1.34 11.09
N ILE A 114 -2.05 -2.60 11.23
CA ILE A 114 -0.76 -3.16 10.83
C ILE A 114 -1.00 -4.09 9.65
N ARG A 115 -0.19 -3.95 8.59
CA ARG A 115 -0.35 -4.76 7.38
C ARG A 115 0.91 -4.87 6.54
N LEU A 116 1.13 -6.04 5.98
CA LEU A 116 2.02 -6.25 4.85
C LEU A 116 1.24 -6.04 3.55
N ARG A 117 1.75 -5.20 2.65
CA ARG A 117 1.10 -4.86 1.39
C ARG A 117 2.06 -4.98 0.22
N TRP A 118 1.62 -5.63 -0.86
CA TRP A 118 2.38 -5.75 -2.10
C TRP A 118 1.47 -5.60 -3.33
N TYR A 119 2.09 -5.53 -4.50
CA TYR A 119 1.44 -5.32 -5.79
C TYR A 119 1.98 -6.34 -6.80
N SER A 120 1.13 -7.13 -7.44
CA SER A 120 1.63 -8.20 -8.35
C SER A 120 2.17 -7.70 -9.68
N HIS A 121 1.83 -6.47 -10.10
CA HIS A 121 2.28 -5.88 -11.38
C HIS A 121 3.49 -4.96 -11.23
N PHE A 122 3.97 -4.72 -10.01
CA PHE A 122 5.28 -4.09 -9.82
C PHE A 122 6.32 -5.22 -9.81
N SER A 123 6.78 -5.52 -11.02
CA SER A 123 7.86 -6.42 -11.45
C SER A 123 8.44 -7.34 -10.36
N PRO A 124 8.56 -8.65 -10.61
CA PRO A 124 9.59 -9.43 -9.94
C PRO A 124 10.90 -8.64 -9.98
N SER A 125 11.69 -8.67 -8.91
CA SER A 125 13.10 -8.27 -9.04
C SER A 125 13.71 -9.04 -10.23
N GLN A 126 14.74 -8.52 -10.89
CA GLN A 126 15.23 -9.08 -12.17
C GLN A 126 15.76 -10.54 -12.07
N ASN A 127 15.69 -11.15 -10.88
CA ASN A 127 15.96 -12.56 -10.59
C ASN A 127 14.69 -13.39 -10.26
N GLY A 128 13.54 -13.05 -10.84
CA GLY A 128 12.46 -14.01 -11.14
C GLY A 128 11.58 -14.53 -9.99
N SER A 129 11.92 -14.33 -8.72
CA SER A 129 11.09 -14.78 -7.58
C SER A 129 10.68 -13.69 -6.59
N ASP A 130 11.32 -12.52 -6.55
CA ASP A 130 11.22 -11.66 -5.38
C ASP A 130 10.26 -10.47 -5.56
N VAL A 131 9.51 -10.15 -4.51
CA VAL A 131 8.42 -9.16 -4.50
C VAL A 131 8.70 -8.05 -3.51
N LEU A 132 8.64 -6.80 -3.98
CA LEU A 132 8.71 -5.62 -3.11
C LEU A 132 7.42 -5.48 -2.29
N CYS A 133 7.57 -5.55 -0.98
CA CYS A 133 6.51 -5.49 0.00
C CYS A 133 6.69 -4.28 0.93
N TYR A 134 5.58 -3.79 1.48
CA TYR A 134 5.51 -2.67 2.40
C TYR A 134 4.87 -3.14 3.70
N LEU A 135 5.64 -3.22 4.79
CA LEU A 135 5.05 -3.30 6.12
C LEU A 135 4.61 -1.88 6.49
N GLU A 136 3.31 -1.64 6.51
CA GLU A 136 2.70 -0.36 6.83
C GLU A 136 2.02 -0.41 8.20
N ILE A 137 2.26 0.62 9.01
CA ILE A 137 1.44 0.92 10.18
C ILE A 137 0.64 2.19 9.94
N LYS A 138 -0.65 2.17 10.30
CA LYS A 138 -1.48 3.36 10.39
C LYS A 138 -2.03 3.50 11.81
N ARG A 139 -1.62 4.58 12.48
CA ARG A 139 -2.14 5.01 13.79
C ARG A 139 -3.14 6.14 13.58
N LYS A 140 -4.17 6.20 14.42
CA LYS A 140 -5.12 7.32 14.49
C LYS A 140 -5.42 7.61 15.96
N GLU A 141 -5.34 8.88 16.32
CA GLU A 141 -5.57 9.40 17.67
C GLU A 141 -6.53 10.59 17.55
N GLY A 142 -7.83 10.36 17.78
CA GLY A 142 -8.86 11.38 17.60
C GLY A 142 -8.96 11.89 16.16
N THR A 143 -8.41 13.07 15.87
CA THR A 143 -8.33 13.66 14.52
C THR A 143 -6.95 13.50 13.87
N LEU A 144 -5.91 13.23 14.66
CA LEU A 144 -4.56 12.98 14.16
C LEU A 144 -4.49 11.59 13.53
N SER A 145 -3.77 11.45 12.42
CA SER A 145 -3.44 10.13 11.87
C SER A 145 -2.05 10.13 11.27
N LEU A 146 -1.27 9.14 11.70
CA LEU A 146 0.09 8.87 11.27
C LEU A 146 0.07 7.62 10.38
N LYS A 147 0.83 7.63 9.29
CA LYS A 147 1.04 6.47 8.44
C LYS A 147 2.50 6.36 8.08
N GLU A 148 3.11 5.26 8.48
CA GLU A 148 4.51 4.96 8.29
C GLU A 148 4.65 3.60 7.61
N ARG A 149 5.81 3.33 7.02
CA ARG A 149 6.12 2.05 6.39
C ARG A 149 7.61 1.80 6.31
N ILE A 150 8.00 0.53 6.32
CA ILE A 150 9.29 0.08 5.81
C ILE A 150 9.09 -0.69 4.50
N GLU A 151 10.13 -0.72 3.68
CA GLU A 151 10.18 -1.50 2.44
C GLU A 151 11.00 -2.76 2.69
N MET A 152 10.52 -3.90 2.20
CA MET A 152 11.17 -5.21 2.37
C MET A 152 10.95 -6.06 1.13
N VAL A 153 11.82 -7.03 0.89
CA VAL A 153 11.76 -7.91 -0.27
C VAL A 153 11.50 -9.34 0.22
N LEU A 154 10.47 -9.99 -0.32
CA LEU A 154 10.06 -11.34 0.07
C LEU A 154 9.94 -12.22 -1.18
N PRO A 155 10.36 -13.50 -1.13
CA PRO A 155 10.14 -14.41 -2.25
C PRO A 155 8.64 -14.65 -2.46
N PHE A 156 8.19 -14.60 -3.71
CA PHE A 156 6.81 -14.80 -4.15
C PHE A 156 6.23 -16.12 -3.62
N LYS A 157 7.05 -17.17 -3.53
CA LYS A 157 6.65 -18.48 -2.98
C LYS A 157 6.10 -18.36 -1.56
N VAL A 158 6.73 -17.53 -0.72
CA VAL A 158 6.26 -17.23 0.64
C VAL A 158 4.87 -16.58 0.60
N LEU A 159 4.68 -15.64 -0.33
CA LEU A 159 3.44 -14.90 -0.48
C LEU A 159 2.31 -15.69 -1.14
N SER A 160 2.63 -16.75 -1.92
CA SER A 160 1.66 -17.58 -2.63
C SER A 160 1.29 -18.87 -1.90
N GLU A 161 2.20 -19.45 -1.12
CA GLU A 161 2.01 -20.76 -0.47
C GLU A 161 2.05 -20.68 1.06
N GLY A 162 2.84 -19.76 1.63
CA GLY A 162 3.16 -19.71 3.07
C GLY A 162 2.52 -18.56 3.85
N ILE A 163 1.56 -17.83 3.28
CA ILE A 163 1.11 -16.50 3.75
C ILE A 163 0.48 -16.44 5.16
N PHE A 164 0.23 -17.58 5.81
CA PHE A 164 -0.26 -17.65 7.20
C PHE A 164 0.62 -18.51 8.15
N SER A 165 1.61 -19.23 7.62
CA SER A 165 2.32 -20.30 8.36
C SER A 165 3.83 -20.33 8.14
N ASP A 166 4.37 -19.51 7.24
CA ASP A 166 5.81 -19.39 7.05
C ASP A 166 6.40 -18.48 8.13
N ASP A 167 7.44 -18.95 8.84
CA ASP A 167 8.07 -18.23 9.95
C ASP A 167 8.51 -16.81 9.56
N ARG A 168 8.89 -16.58 8.29
CA ARG A 168 9.24 -15.24 7.79
C ARG A 168 8.04 -14.29 7.80
N ILE A 169 6.83 -14.80 7.54
CA ILE A 169 5.61 -14.00 7.62
C ILE A 169 5.22 -13.76 9.08
N LEU A 170 5.44 -14.73 9.97
CA LEU A 170 5.20 -14.58 11.41
C LEU A 170 6.16 -13.57 12.06
N ASP A 171 7.42 -13.49 11.60
CA ASP A 171 8.43 -12.55 12.12
C ASP A 171 8.30 -11.12 11.57
N ILE A 172 7.70 -10.88 10.39
CA ILE A 172 7.56 -9.53 9.79
C ILE A 172 7.16 -8.40 10.76
N PRO A 173 6.23 -8.58 11.72
CA PRO A 173 5.89 -7.56 12.71
C PRO A 173 7.06 -7.09 13.59
N SER A 174 8.15 -7.85 13.74
CA SER A 174 9.37 -7.42 14.44
C SER A 174 9.98 -6.15 13.82
N GLY A 175 9.83 -5.99 12.49
CA GLY A 175 10.25 -4.80 11.76
C GLY A 175 9.54 -3.50 12.16
N LEU A 176 8.42 -3.56 12.91
CA LEU A 176 7.73 -2.37 13.45
C LEU A 176 8.58 -1.58 14.46
N LEU A 177 9.60 -2.21 15.05
CA LEU A 177 10.56 -1.52 15.93
C LEU A 177 11.31 -0.40 15.19
N HIS A 178 11.54 -0.54 13.87
CA HIS A 178 12.12 0.52 13.03
C HIS A 178 11.16 1.70 12.77
N LEU A 179 9.87 1.56 13.12
CA LEU A 179 8.84 2.60 13.05
C LEU A 179 8.44 3.12 14.44
N GLU A 180 9.32 2.91 15.43
CA GLU A 180 9.11 3.30 16.84
C GLU A 180 7.77 2.76 17.39
N TYR A 181 7.36 1.57 16.93
CA TYR A 181 6.16 0.89 17.40
C TYR A 181 6.51 -0.49 17.94
N LYS A 182 6.25 -0.67 19.24
CA LYS A 182 6.34 -1.96 19.92
C LYS A 182 4.91 -2.43 20.24
N PRO A 183 4.43 -3.54 19.66
CA PRO A 183 3.14 -4.10 20.06
C PRO A 183 3.23 -4.66 21.49
N GLU A 184 2.13 -4.58 22.23
CA GLU A 184 2.04 -5.13 23.60
C GLU A 184 1.94 -6.67 23.59
N ASN A 185 1.23 -7.21 22.60
CA ASN A 185 1.01 -8.64 22.38
C ASN A 185 1.70 -9.12 21.10
N MET A 186 1.86 -10.45 20.96
CA MET A 186 2.30 -11.06 19.71
C MET A 186 1.28 -10.76 18.59
N LEU A 187 1.79 -10.40 17.42
CA LEU A 187 0.99 -10.15 16.22
C LEU A 187 1.07 -11.33 15.27
N VAL A 188 -0.07 -11.78 14.76
CA VAL A 188 -0.21 -12.90 13.83
C VAL A 188 -0.93 -12.45 12.56
N PRO A 189 -0.68 -13.09 11.40
CA PRO A 189 -1.42 -12.81 10.18
C PRO A 189 -2.87 -13.31 10.30
N VAL A 190 -3.85 -12.40 10.17
CA VAL A 190 -5.27 -12.71 10.41
C VAL A 190 -6.18 -12.64 9.19
N LEU A 191 -5.84 -11.80 8.19
CA LEU A 191 -6.72 -11.57 7.04
C LEU A 191 -5.94 -11.14 5.81
N LEU A 192 -6.05 -11.91 4.72
CA LEU A 192 -5.58 -11.51 3.40
C LEU A 192 -6.72 -10.85 2.61
N VAL A 193 -6.52 -9.60 2.20
CA VAL A 193 -7.43 -8.86 1.31
C VAL A 193 -6.74 -8.63 -0.04
N GLN A 194 -7.32 -9.17 -1.11
CA GLN A 194 -6.92 -8.94 -2.49
C GLN A 194 -7.97 -8.12 -3.24
N TYR A 195 -7.54 -7.12 -4.00
CA TYR A 195 -8.44 -6.35 -4.87
C TYR A 195 -7.72 -5.70 -6.05
N ARG A 196 -8.47 -5.53 -7.15
CA ARG A 196 -8.04 -4.72 -8.31
C ARG A 196 -8.42 -3.26 -8.09
N ARG A 197 -7.47 -2.35 -8.23
CA ARG A 197 -7.68 -0.90 -8.08
C ARG A 197 -7.32 -0.16 -9.37
N ARG A 198 -8.31 0.46 -9.99
CA ARG A 198 -8.10 1.57 -10.94
C ARG A 198 -7.94 2.89 -10.16
N ARG A 199 -7.09 3.79 -10.66
CA ARG A 199 -6.89 5.15 -10.10
C ARG A 199 -7.09 6.19 -11.20
N TYR A 200 -7.85 7.21 -10.88
CA TYR A 200 -8.10 8.37 -11.74
C TYR A 200 -7.81 9.66 -10.96
N ILE A 201 -7.41 10.69 -11.69
CA ILE A 201 -7.13 12.04 -11.21
C ILE A 201 -8.05 13.00 -11.97
N ASP A 202 -8.75 13.85 -11.24
CA ASP A 202 -9.47 14.99 -11.83
C ASP A 202 -8.44 16.05 -12.24
N THR A 203 -8.34 16.28 -13.56
CA THR A 203 -7.43 17.26 -14.17
C THR A 203 -8.16 18.43 -14.81
N LYS A 204 -9.51 18.46 -14.80
CA LYS A 204 -10.25 19.58 -15.37
C LYS A 204 -10.10 20.79 -14.43
N PRO A 205 -9.64 21.96 -14.91
CA PRO A 205 -9.82 23.17 -14.13
C PRO A 205 -11.33 23.36 -13.95
N ARG A 206 -11.79 23.42 -12.70
CA ARG A 206 -13.18 23.80 -12.44
C ARG A 206 -13.40 25.16 -13.07
N CYS A 207 -14.39 25.27 -13.96
CA CYS A 207 -14.81 26.56 -14.48
C CYS A 207 -15.09 27.49 -13.29
N PRO A 208 -14.64 28.76 -13.32
CA PRO A 208 -15.14 29.74 -12.38
C PRO A 208 -16.65 29.84 -12.58
N GLY A 209 -17.40 29.63 -11.50
CA GLY A 209 -18.83 29.92 -11.42
C GLY A 209 -19.07 31.34 -10.92
#